data_AF-A0A3D0FL46-F1
#
_entry.id   AF-A0A3D0FL46-F1
#
_cell.length_a   1.000
_cell.length_b   1.000
_cell.length_c   1.000
_cell.angle_alpha   90.00
_cell.angle_beta   90.00
_cell.angle_gamma   90.00
#
_symmetry.space_group_name_H-M   'P 1'
#
loop_
_entity.id
_entity.type
_entity.pdbx_description
1 polymer ?
#
loop_
_entity_poly.entity_id
_entity_poly.type
_entity_poly.pdbx_seq_one_letter_code
_entity_poly.pdbx_strand_id
1 'polypeptide(L)'
;ALVKQYEKLFAMYGCAISFTKEALEFVVDKSIEFKLGARGLRAIMETIMMDLMYTTPGSGTKAFVVDRDYAESHLGADAATRLSAE
;
A
#
# COMPACT_ATOMS: atom_id res chain seq x y z
N ALA A 1 -10.36 7.16 -4.40
CA ALA A 1 -10.43 7.82 -3.08
C ALA A 1 -9.27 7.41 -2.17
N LEU A 2 -8.97 6.10 -2.06
CA LEU A 2 -7.94 5.55 -1.17
C LEU A 2 -6.53 6.14 -1.40
N VAL A 3 -6.07 6.19 -2.66
CA VAL A 3 -4.77 6.80 -3.03
C VAL A 3 -4.64 8.23 -2.46
N LYS A 4 -5.66 9.07 -2.69
CA LYS A 4 -5.69 10.44 -2.17
C LYS A 4 -5.68 10.53 -0.64
N GLN A 5 -6.12 9.47 0.07
CA GLN A 5 -6.04 9.43 1.53
C GLN A 5 -4.59 9.21 1.98
N TYR A 6 -3.86 8.29 1.35
CA TYR A 6 -2.44 8.09 1.62
C TYR A 6 -1.59 9.29 1.22
N GLU A 7 -1.85 9.90 0.07
CA GLU A 7 -1.20 11.15 -0.35
C GLU A 7 -1.31 12.24 0.72
N LYS A 8 -2.52 12.44 1.26
CA LYS A 8 -2.74 13.43 2.33
C LYS A 8 -2.09 13.03 3.64
N LEU A 9 -2.13 11.74 4.00
CA LEU A 9 -1.53 11.23 5.24
C LEU A 9 -0.02 11.50 5.24
N PHE A 10 0.68 11.15 4.18
CA PHE A 10 2.14 11.35 4.07
C PHE A 10 2.51 12.82 3.95
N ALA A 11 1.67 13.64 3.31
CA ALA A 11 1.87 15.08 3.24
C ALA A 11 1.89 15.75 4.63
N MET A 12 1.15 15.22 5.62
CA MET A 12 1.21 15.70 7.01
C MET A 12 2.59 15.47 7.65
N TYR A 13 3.34 14.47 7.17
CA TYR A 13 4.71 14.17 7.59
C TYR A 13 5.76 14.82 6.67
N GLY A 14 5.35 15.68 5.72
CA GLY A 14 6.26 16.34 4.78
C GLY A 14 6.79 15.44 3.67
N CYS A 15 6.16 14.28 3.42
CA CYS A 15 6.52 13.35 2.37
C CYS A 15 5.45 13.32 1.26
N ALA A 16 5.84 13.53 0.01
CA ALA A 16 4.98 13.38 -1.14
C ALA A 16 5.01 11.93 -1.63
N ILE A 17 3.87 11.25 -1.60
CA ILE A 17 3.78 9.88 -2.11
C ILE A 17 3.00 9.82 -3.43
N SER A 18 3.40 8.91 -4.31
CA SER A 18 2.68 8.59 -5.55
C SER A 18 2.72 7.10 -5.81
N PHE A 19 1.81 6.61 -6.64
CA PHE A 19 1.69 5.19 -6.98
C PHE A 19 1.80 5.04 -8.49
N THR A 20 2.62 4.08 -8.91
CA THR A 20 2.68 3.68 -10.32
C THR A 20 1.40 2.96 -10.73
N LYS A 21 1.13 2.90 -12.04
CA LYS A 21 -0.06 2.19 -12.55
C LYS A 21 0.05 0.69 -12.23
N GLU A 22 1.24 0.15 -12.37
CA GLU A 22 1.59 -1.25 -12.17
C GLU A 22 1.40 -1.67 -10.71
N ALA A 23 1.75 -0.81 -9.75
CA ALA A 23 1.48 -1.05 -8.34
C ALA A 23 -0.02 -1.13 -8.04
N LEU A 24 -0.81 -0.22 -8.63
CA LEU A 24 -2.26 -0.21 -8.45
C LEU A 24 -2.92 -1.44 -9.10
N GLU A 25 -2.46 -1.85 -10.28
CA GLU A 25 -2.91 -3.08 -10.94
C GLU A 25 -2.60 -4.31 -10.09
N PHE A 26 -1.37 -4.41 -9.55
CA PHE A 26 -1.00 -5.50 -8.65
C PHE A 26 -1.92 -5.62 -7.42
N VAL A 27 -2.25 -4.49 -6.79
CA VAL A 27 -3.17 -4.46 -5.63
C VAL A 27 -4.57 -4.96 -6.02
N VAL A 28 -5.07 -4.58 -7.20
CA VAL A 28 -6.36 -5.04 -7.72
C VAL A 28 -6.33 -6.54 -7.99
N ASP A 29 -5.29 -7.03 -8.66
CA ASP A 29 -5.12 -8.44 -8.98
C ASP A 29 -5.10 -9.29 -7.71
N LYS A 30 -4.36 -8.84 -6.69
CA LYS A 30 -4.30 -9.53 -5.38
C LYS A 30 -5.61 -9.52 -4.63
N SER A 31 -6.38 -8.43 -4.72
CA SER A 31 -7.72 -8.36 -4.13
C SER A 31 -8.68 -9.39 -4.72
N ILE A 32 -8.55 -9.65 -6.02
CA ILE A 32 -9.32 -10.67 -6.74
C ILE A 32 -8.80 -12.08 -6.39
N GLU A 33 -7.49 -12.29 -6.42
CA GLU A 33 -6.84 -13.55 -6.08
C GLU A 33 -7.23 -14.03 -4.68
N PHE A 34 -7.24 -13.12 -3.70
CA PHE A 34 -7.60 -13.41 -2.32
C PHE A 34 -9.11 -13.39 -2.05
N LYS A 35 -9.94 -13.15 -3.09
CA LYS A 35 -11.41 -13.10 -3.02
C LYS A 35 -11.95 -12.11 -1.98
N LEU A 36 -11.21 -11.04 -1.70
CA LEU A 36 -11.60 -10.02 -0.71
C LEU A 36 -12.55 -8.96 -1.32
N GLY A 37 -12.58 -8.87 -2.65
CA GLY A 37 -13.37 -7.88 -3.39
C GLY A 37 -12.94 -6.43 -3.10
N ALA A 38 -13.74 -5.45 -3.52
CA ALA A 38 -13.38 -4.03 -3.45
C ALA A 38 -13.09 -3.51 -2.02
N ARG A 39 -13.61 -4.17 -0.97
CA ARG A 39 -13.30 -3.86 0.43
C ARG A 39 -11.86 -4.25 0.79
N GLY A 40 -11.36 -5.35 0.24
CA GLY A 40 -10.00 -5.85 0.46
C GLY A 40 -8.89 -4.96 -0.08
N LEU A 41 -9.20 -4.05 -1.01
CA LEU A 41 -8.21 -3.09 -1.54
C LEU A 41 -7.58 -2.27 -0.41
N ARG A 42 -8.37 -1.91 0.62
CA ARG A 42 -7.84 -1.17 1.77
C ARG A 42 -6.86 -2.01 2.57
N ALA A 43 -7.22 -3.25 2.89
CA ALA A 43 -6.39 -4.13 3.71
C ALA A 43 -5.07 -4.49 3.02
N ILE A 44 -5.10 -4.74 1.70
CA ILE A 44 -3.88 -4.96 0.91
C ILE A 44 -2.98 -3.72 0.90
N MET A 45 -3.56 -2.54 0.63
CA MET A 45 -2.82 -1.28 0.66
C MET A 45 -2.24 -0.99 2.04
N GLU A 46 -3.00 -1.25 3.11
CA GLU A 46 -2.55 -1.03 4.48
C GLU A 46 -1.36 -1.94 4.83
N THR A 47 -1.38 -3.18 4.37
CA THR A 47 -0.26 -4.12 4.51
C THR A 47 0.99 -3.60 3.79
N ILE A 48 0.86 -3.21 2.52
CA ILE A 48 1.99 -2.70 1.70
C ILE A 48 2.56 -1.42 2.32
N MET A 49 1.69 -0.54 2.80
CA MET A 49 2.06 0.79 3.29
C MET A 49 2.56 0.79 4.74
N MET A 50 2.43 -0.32 5.47
CA MET A 50 2.73 -0.39 6.91
C MET A 50 4.17 0.00 7.23
N ASP A 51 5.13 -0.49 6.44
CA ASP A 51 6.55 -0.17 6.61
C ASP A 51 6.82 1.32 6.34
N LEU A 52 6.30 1.84 5.22
CA LEU A 52 6.39 3.26 4.87
C LEU A 52 5.80 4.18 5.95
N MET A 53 4.68 3.80 6.56
CA MET A 53 4.05 4.57 7.64
C MET A 53 4.91 4.62 8.90
N TYR A 54 5.71 3.59 9.18
CA TYR A 54 6.63 3.55 10.31
C TYR A 54 7.95 4.27 10.03
N THR A 55 8.49 4.10 8.83
CA THR A 55 9.80 4.64 8.44
C THR A 55 9.75 6.11 8.03
N THR A 56 8.62 6.58 7.47
CA THR A 56 8.52 7.96 6.98
C THR A 56 8.68 9.03 8.08
N PRO A 57 7.99 8.95 9.22
CA PRO A 57 8.13 9.92 10.29
C PRO A 57 9.59 10.02 10.77
N GLY A 58 10.23 11.18 10.58
CA GLY A 58 11.61 11.40 11.02
C GLY A 58 12.71 10.91 10.06
N SER A 59 12.38 10.25 8.95
CA SER A 59 13.40 9.83 7.95
C SER A 59 14.01 10.98 7.15
N GLY A 60 13.33 12.13 7.07
CA GLY A 60 13.69 13.23 6.17
C GLY A 60 13.35 12.97 4.69
N THR A 61 12.67 11.86 4.39
CA THR A 61 12.22 11.53 3.03
C THR A 61 11.17 12.52 2.56
N LYS A 62 11.45 13.20 1.45
CA LYS A 62 10.55 14.23 0.88
C LYS A 62 9.59 13.69 -0.16
N ALA A 63 9.95 12.60 -0.83
CA ALA A 63 9.12 11.97 -1.85
C ALA A 63 9.37 10.47 -1.92
N PHE A 64 8.30 9.71 -2.19
CA PHE A 64 8.36 8.27 -2.39
C PHE A 64 7.43 7.83 -3.52
N VAL A 65 7.85 6.89 -4.33
CA VAL A 65 7.04 6.29 -5.40
C VAL A 65 6.83 4.83 -5.07
N VAL A 66 5.58 4.43 -4.88
CA VAL A 66 5.19 3.03 -4.69
C VAL A 66 5.07 2.38 -6.06
N ASP A 67 6.08 1.56 -6.39
CA ASP A 67 6.09 0.73 -7.58
C ASP A 67 5.62 -0.70 -7.30
N ARG A 68 5.57 -1.50 -8.37
CA ARG A 68 5.12 -2.89 -8.29
C ARG A 68 6.06 -3.74 -7.44
N ASP A 69 7.37 -3.58 -7.59
CA ASP A 69 8.38 -4.29 -6.81
C ASP A 69 8.24 -4.03 -5.30
N TYR A 70 8.00 -2.78 -4.92
CA TYR A 70 7.71 -2.42 -3.53
C TYR A 70 6.43 -3.10 -3.05
N ALA A 71 5.35 -3.06 -3.84
CA ALA A 71 4.09 -3.70 -3.48
C ALA A 71 4.21 -5.23 -3.33
N GLU A 72 4.95 -5.90 -4.22
CA GLU A 72 5.18 -7.35 -4.19
C GLU A 72 6.00 -7.77 -2.96
N SER A 73 7.07 -7.03 -2.66
CA SER A 73 7.95 -7.32 -1.52
C SER A 73 7.27 -7.12 -0.16
N HIS A 74 6.30 -6.20 -0.06
CA HIS A 74 5.66 -5.83 1.21
C HIS A 74 4.31 -6.51 1.46
N LEU A 75 3.66 -7.09 0.44
CA LEU A 75 2.46 -7.89 0.66
C LEU A 75 2.84 -9.26 1.29
N GLY A 76 3.91 -9.89 0.81
CA GLY A 76 4.42 -11.16 1.32
C GLY A 76 3.59 -12.39 0.92
N ALA A 77 4.18 -13.59 1.00
CA ALA A 77 3.55 -14.83 0.53
C ALA A 77 2.32 -15.26 1.36
N ASP A 78 2.29 -14.96 2.66
CA ASP A 78 1.18 -15.34 3.56
C ASP A 78 0.08 -14.28 3.66
N ALA A 79 0.12 -13.23 2.84
CA ALA A 79 -0.85 -12.13 2.87
C ALA A 79 -2.29 -12.63 2.84
N ALA A 80 -2.56 -13.62 1.99
CA ALA A 80 -3.87 -14.22 1.82
C ALA A 80 -4.45 -14.70 3.16
N THR A 81 -3.65 -15.40 3.96
CA THR A 81 -4.08 -15.99 5.24
C THR A 81 -4.35 -14.93 6.29
N ARG A 82 -3.57 -13.84 6.32
CA ARG A 82 -3.75 -12.74 7.29
C ARG A 82 -4.98 -11.90 6.94
N LEU A 83 -5.14 -11.57 5.66
CA LEU A 83 -6.16 -10.65 5.18
C LEU A 83 -7.57 -11.25 5.11
N SER A 84 -7.69 -12.58 5.06
CA SER A 84 -8.99 -13.27 5.06
C SER A 84 -9.47 -13.70 6.45
N ALA A 85 -8.67 -13.44 7.49
CA ALA A 85 -9.02 -13.67 8.89
C ALA A 85 -9.62 -12.43 9.59
N GLU A 86 -9.67 -11.27 8.90
CA GLU A 86 -10.24 -9.99 9.37
C GLU A 86 -11.64 -9.71 8.80
#